data_AF-A0A8T6MFS1-F1
#
_entry.id   AF-A0A8T6MFS1-F1
#
_cell.length_a   1.000
_cell.length_b   1.000
_cell.length_c   1.000
_cell.angle_alpha   90.00
_cell.angle_beta   90.00
_cell.angle_gamma   90.00
#
_symmetry.space_group_name_H-M   'P 1'
#
loop_
_entity.id
_entity.type
_entity.pdbx_description
1 polymer ?
#
loop_
_entity_poly.entity_id
_entity_poly.type
_entity_poly.pdbx_seq_one_letter_code
_entity_poly.pdbx_strand_id
1 'polypeptide(L)'
;MKSLYQIFEEVEALKSKEKTESVVLNAWKEIMPNSHLSYSKGSLLKNSNYSTFKGYIGKEKREFINNILENDPLNLIFSVTTKPDSITVEFSSNSLSIKPDNKYMAYGTKKLSFRKFTAKTMKDFEKKIKDLFLKVKSAIQDALENGDFDVYSDEIKEMIKSKV
;
A
#
# COMPACT_ATOMS: atom_id res chain seq x y z
N MET A 1 -12.12 21.21 30.25
CA MET A 1 -13.42 20.69 29.77
C MET A 1 -13.49 20.99 28.28
N LYS A 2 -13.64 19.99 27.40
CA LYS A 2 -13.72 20.24 25.94
C LYS A 2 -15.07 20.89 25.61
N SER A 3 -15.12 21.79 24.65
CA SER A 3 -16.39 22.36 24.17
C SER A 3 -17.16 21.33 23.34
N LEU A 4 -18.48 21.46 23.25
CA LEU A 4 -19.31 20.62 22.39
C LEU A 4 -18.87 20.68 20.92
N TYR A 5 -18.37 21.82 20.46
CA TYR A 5 -17.81 22.01 19.13
C TYR A 5 -16.55 21.16 18.91
N GLN A 6 -15.62 21.17 19.87
CA GLN A 6 -14.40 20.34 19.81
C GLN A 6 -14.74 18.83 19.81
N ILE A 7 -15.79 18.43 20.53
CA ILE A 7 -16.26 17.04 20.53
C ILE A 7 -16.84 16.66 19.16
N PHE A 8 -17.60 17.56 18.53
CA PHE A 8 -18.17 17.34 17.21
C PHE A 8 -17.10 17.19 16.12
N GLU A 9 -16.09 18.08 16.11
CA GLU A 9 -14.95 17.99 15.19
C GLU A 9 -14.17 16.68 15.35
N GLU A 10 -13.97 16.21 16.59
CA GLU A 10 -13.30 14.94 16.86
C GLU A 10 -14.10 13.74 16.32
N VAL A 11 -15.42 13.75 16.45
CA VAL A 11 -16.31 12.68 15.95
C VAL A 11 -16.32 12.66 14.41
N GLU A 12 -16.38 13.81 13.75
CA GLU A 12 -16.34 13.88 12.29
C GLU A 12 -14.98 13.43 11.73
N ALA A 13 -13.87 13.83 12.37
CA ALA A 13 -12.53 13.39 11.99
C ALA A 13 -12.38 11.86 12.11
N LEU A 14 -12.92 11.25 13.16
CA LEU A 14 -12.91 9.79 13.34
C LEU A 14 -13.71 9.06 12.27
N LYS A 15 -14.93 9.52 11.94
CA LYS A 15 -15.74 8.93 10.86
C LYS A 15 -15.06 9.07 9.49
N SER A 16 -14.47 10.23 9.22
CA SER A 16 -13.71 10.48 8.00
C SER A 16 -12.50 9.54 7.88
N LYS A 17 -11.80 9.30 9.00
CA LYS A 17 -10.66 8.37 9.08
C LYS A 17 -11.04 6.92 8.79
N GLU A 18 -12.08 6.38 9.45
CA GLU A 18 -12.55 5.01 9.20
C GLU A 18 -12.95 4.81 7.73
N LYS A 19 -13.53 5.86 7.13
CA LYS A 19 -13.85 5.90 5.70
C LYS A 19 -12.58 5.88 4.83
N THR A 20 -11.55 6.67 5.16
CA THR A 20 -10.26 6.68 4.44
C THR A 20 -9.58 5.31 4.47
N GLU A 21 -9.47 4.69 5.65
CA GLU A 21 -8.85 3.37 5.83
C GLU A 21 -9.56 2.31 4.99
N SER A 22 -10.90 2.30 5.03
CA SER A 22 -11.72 1.38 4.26
C SER A 22 -11.54 1.58 2.75
N VAL A 23 -11.44 2.82 2.27
CA VAL A 23 -11.18 3.12 0.85
C VAL A 23 -9.85 2.53 0.39
N VAL A 24 -8.79 2.69 1.18
CA VAL A 24 -7.46 2.14 0.86
C VAL A 24 -7.49 0.61 0.80
N LEU A 25 -8.07 -0.03 1.83
CA LEU A 25 -8.16 -1.49 1.91
C LEU A 25 -9.00 -2.08 0.77
N ASN A 26 -10.14 -1.44 0.45
CA ASN A 26 -11.01 -1.89 -0.63
C ASN A 26 -10.35 -1.73 -2.00
N ALA A 27 -9.71 -0.58 -2.27
CA ALA A 27 -9.00 -0.35 -3.52
C ALA A 27 -7.85 -1.36 -3.72
N TRP A 28 -7.13 -1.69 -2.65
CA TRP A 28 -6.08 -2.70 -2.70
C TRP A 28 -6.66 -4.08 -3.02
N LYS A 29 -7.70 -4.51 -2.29
CA LYS A 29 -8.35 -5.81 -2.49
C LYS A 29 -8.97 -5.95 -3.89
N GLU A 30 -9.50 -4.86 -4.44
CA GLU A 30 -10.06 -4.82 -5.80
C GLU A 30 -8.95 -5.05 -6.85
N ILE A 31 -7.79 -4.42 -6.70
CA ILE A 31 -6.72 -4.44 -7.70
C ILE A 31 -5.79 -5.65 -7.53
N MET A 32 -5.54 -6.07 -6.27
CA MET A 32 -4.66 -7.16 -5.88
C MET A 32 -5.35 -8.13 -4.89
N PRO A 33 -6.35 -8.91 -5.33
CA PRO A 33 -7.19 -9.75 -4.46
C PRO A 33 -6.46 -10.91 -3.75
N ASN A 34 -5.36 -11.41 -4.32
CA ASN A 34 -4.54 -12.51 -3.77
C ASN A 34 -3.27 -12.00 -3.08
N SER A 35 -3.35 -10.81 -2.49
CA SER A 35 -2.22 -10.15 -1.84
C SER A 35 -2.63 -9.64 -0.45
N HIS A 36 -1.68 -9.11 0.31
CA HIS A 36 -1.95 -8.57 1.64
C HIS A 36 -1.59 -7.08 1.76
N LEU A 37 -2.44 -6.33 2.45
CA LEU A 37 -2.14 -4.96 2.88
C LEU A 37 -2.28 -4.90 4.40
N SER A 38 -1.16 -4.76 5.09
CA SER A 38 -1.19 -4.52 6.52
C SER A 38 -1.28 -3.01 6.78
N TYR A 39 -1.92 -2.63 7.88
CA TYR A 39 -1.91 -1.25 8.31
C TYR A 39 -1.82 -1.14 9.83
N SER A 40 -1.23 -0.04 10.30
CA SER A 40 -1.12 0.28 11.72
C SER A 40 -1.57 1.72 11.97
N LYS A 41 -2.18 1.92 13.15
CA LYS A 41 -2.58 3.23 13.64
C LYS A 41 -1.47 3.77 14.52
N GLY A 42 -1.12 5.05 14.38
CA GLY A 42 -0.15 5.68 15.27
C GLY A 42 -0.62 5.61 16.73
N SER A 43 0.09 4.86 17.58
CA SER A 43 -0.34 4.57 18.95
C SER A 43 -0.17 5.73 19.93
N LEU A 44 0.62 6.75 19.56
CA LEU A 44 1.00 7.82 20.48
C LEU A 44 -0.09 8.87 20.69
N LEU A 45 -1.16 8.89 19.87
CA LEU A 45 -2.30 9.79 20.03
C LEU A 45 -3.59 9.00 19.78
N LYS A 46 -4.47 8.91 20.78
CA LYS A 46 -5.82 8.30 20.64
C LYS A 46 -6.65 8.88 19.48
N ASN A 47 -6.28 10.08 18.99
CA ASN A 47 -6.86 10.78 17.86
C ASN A 47 -5.85 10.98 16.71
N SER A 48 -4.92 10.05 16.46
CA SER A 48 -4.00 10.19 15.33
C SER A 48 -4.79 10.16 14.02
N ASN A 49 -4.75 11.24 13.25
CA ASN A 49 -5.31 11.23 11.88
C ASN A 49 -4.32 10.62 10.89
N TYR A 50 -3.59 9.61 11.34
CA TYR A 50 -2.41 9.06 10.67
C TYR A 50 -2.47 7.54 10.75
N SER A 51 -2.39 6.92 9.58
CA SER A 51 -2.35 5.46 9.41
C SER A 51 -1.22 5.11 8.45
N THR A 52 -0.42 4.11 8.80
CA THR A 52 0.66 3.58 7.95
C THR A 52 0.21 2.27 7.33
N PHE A 53 0.52 2.08 6.05
CA PHE A 53 0.18 0.90 5.27
C PHE A 53 1.45 0.26 4.71
N LYS A 54 1.49 -1.08 4.70
CA LYS A 54 2.54 -1.86 4.05
C LYS A 54 1.92 -2.91 3.15
N GLY A 55 2.22 -2.80 1.85
CA GLY A 55 1.75 -3.75 0.83
C GLY A 55 2.68 -4.94 0.71
N TYR A 56 2.09 -6.10 0.44
CA TYR A 56 2.77 -7.38 0.18
C TYR A 56 2.16 -7.97 -1.08
N ILE A 57 2.97 -8.56 -1.95
CA ILE A 57 2.49 -9.31 -3.12
C ILE A 57 1.83 -10.61 -2.66
N GLY A 58 2.45 -11.30 -1.70
CA GLY A 58 1.90 -12.52 -1.14
C GLY A 58 0.81 -12.27 -0.10
N LYS A 59 -0.09 -13.24 0.04
CA LYS A 59 -1.16 -13.24 1.03
C LYS A 59 -0.77 -14.05 2.26
N GLU A 60 -0.03 -15.13 2.08
CA GLU A 60 0.31 -16.10 3.12
C GLU A 60 1.82 -16.28 3.26
N LYS A 61 2.26 -16.56 4.49
CA LYS A 61 3.68 -16.72 4.83
C LYS A 61 4.40 -17.72 3.92
N ARG A 62 3.72 -18.78 3.47
CA ARG A 62 4.27 -19.83 2.60
C ARG A 62 4.60 -19.38 1.17
N GLU A 63 4.12 -18.22 0.75
CA GLU A 63 4.31 -17.70 -0.60
C GLU A 63 5.62 -16.91 -0.75
N PHE A 64 6.31 -16.64 0.37
CA PHE A 64 7.56 -15.88 0.41
C PHE A 64 8.78 -16.79 0.47
N ILE A 65 9.93 -16.27 0.03
CA ILE A 65 11.23 -16.94 0.13
C ILE A 65 11.48 -17.33 1.59
N ASN A 66 11.74 -18.62 1.82
CA ASN A 66 11.96 -19.23 3.14
C ASN A 66 10.80 -19.05 4.13
N ASN A 67 9.61 -18.78 3.62
CA ASN A 67 8.43 -18.47 4.42
C ASN A 67 8.64 -17.24 5.32
N ILE A 68 9.29 -16.17 4.86
CA ILE A 68 9.53 -14.94 5.66
C ILE A 68 8.82 -13.77 4.97
N LEU A 69 7.85 -13.15 5.66
CA LEU A 69 7.04 -12.02 5.14
C LEU A 69 7.91 -10.82 4.74
N GLU A 70 8.99 -10.59 5.46
CA GLU A 70 9.94 -9.51 5.23
C GLU A 70 10.75 -9.71 3.93
N ASN A 71 10.76 -10.92 3.37
CA ASN A 71 11.37 -11.22 2.07
C ASN A 71 10.40 -10.97 0.90
N ASP A 72 9.25 -10.33 1.12
CA ASP A 72 8.39 -9.89 0.04
C ASP A 72 9.18 -8.95 -0.91
N PRO A 73 9.16 -9.20 -2.23
CA PRO A 73 9.89 -8.37 -3.17
C PRO A 73 9.34 -6.94 -3.23
N LEU A 74 8.07 -6.69 -2.90
CA LEU A 74 7.48 -5.36 -2.82
C LEU A 74 7.78 -4.70 -1.46
N ASN A 75 8.57 -3.64 -1.51
CA ASN A 75 8.78 -2.73 -0.38
C ASN A 75 7.96 -1.45 -0.59
N LEU A 76 6.65 -1.56 -0.42
CA LEU A 76 5.72 -0.43 -0.49
C LEU A 76 5.21 -0.08 0.90
N ILE A 77 5.70 1.05 1.43
CA ILE A 77 5.28 1.60 2.72
C ILE A 77 4.85 3.05 2.51
N PHE A 78 3.61 3.36 2.86
CA PHE A 78 3.09 4.71 2.77
C PHE A 78 2.22 5.04 3.97
N SER A 79 2.07 6.34 4.22
CA SER A 79 1.23 6.87 5.27
C SER A 79 0.11 7.70 4.67
N VAL A 80 -1.04 7.67 5.34
CA VAL A 80 -2.19 8.50 5.02
C VAL A 80 -2.48 9.40 6.20
N THR A 81 -2.45 10.71 5.95
CA THR A 81 -2.80 11.73 6.93
C THR A 81 -4.12 12.40 6.54
N THR A 82 -5.12 12.32 7.41
CA THR A 82 -6.43 12.96 7.22
C THR A 82 -6.48 14.28 7.99
N LYS A 83 -6.91 15.34 7.33
CA LYS A 83 -7.19 16.65 7.91
C LYS A 83 -8.64 17.01 7.57
N PRO A 84 -9.26 17.99 8.25
CA PRO A 84 -10.64 18.39 7.96
C PRO A 84 -10.90 18.72 6.48
N ASP A 85 -9.91 19.26 5.78
CA ASP A 85 -10.01 19.77 4.42
C ASP A 85 -9.25 18.94 3.37
N SER A 86 -8.51 17.91 3.79
CA SER A 86 -7.56 17.23 2.91
C SER A 86 -7.15 15.85 3.40
N ILE A 87 -6.79 14.97 2.46
CA ILE A 87 -6.19 13.66 2.71
C ILE A 87 -4.87 13.62 1.96
N THR A 88 -3.77 13.35 2.67
CA THR A 88 -2.41 13.35 2.10
C THR A 88 -1.80 11.97 2.20
N VAL A 89 -1.13 11.53 1.13
CA VAL A 89 -0.40 10.26 1.06
C VAL A 89 1.09 10.52 0.87
N GLU A 90 1.92 9.92 1.71
CA GLU A 90 3.37 10.07 1.70
C GLU A 90 4.07 8.71 1.80
N PHE A 91 5.12 8.52 1.00
CA PHE A 91 5.79 7.23 0.86
C PHE A 91 7.07 7.20 1.69
N SER A 92 7.20 6.20 2.56
CA SER A 92 8.43 5.90 3.29
C SER A 92 9.32 4.96 2.48
N SER A 93 8.70 4.01 1.76
CA SER A 93 9.37 3.06 0.87
C SER A 93 8.51 2.82 -0.37
N ASN A 94 9.14 2.72 -1.52
CA ASN A 94 8.47 2.49 -2.79
C ASN A 94 9.39 1.79 -3.77
N SER A 95 9.73 0.54 -3.50
CA SER A 95 10.65 -0.21 -4.35
C SER A 95 10.26 -1.67 -4.51
N LEU A 96 10.86 -2.29 -5.52
CA LEU A 96 10.77 -3.72 -5.80
C LEU A 96 12.18 -4.31 -5.76
N SER A 97 12.38 -5.39 -5.01
CA SER A 97 13.62 -6.17 -5.02
C SER A 97 13.71 -6.94 -6.33
N ILE A 98 14.88 -6.88 -6.98
CA ILE A 98 15.13 -7.57 -8.26
C ILE A 98 16.27 -8.57 -8.10
N LYS A 99 16.11 -9.71 -8.75
CA LYS A 99 17.06 -10.80 -8.82
C LYS A 99 18.35 -10.29 -9.47
N PRO A 100 19.51 -10.67 -8.94
CA PRO A 100 20.77 -10.35 -9.58
C PRO A 100 20.99 -11.18 -10.85
N ASP A 101 21.72 -10.61 -11.81
CA ASP A 101 22.17 -11.31 -13.02
C ASP A 101 23.10 -12.49 -12.70
N ASN A 102 23.82 -12.40 -11.57
CA ASN A 102 24.76 -13.42 -11.12
C ASN A 102 24.43 -13.86 -9.68
N LYS A 103 24.45 -15.18 -9.43
CA LYS A 103 24.18 -15.79 -8.11
C LYS A 103 25.13 -15.32 -6.99
N TYR A 104 26.27 -14.72 -7.31
CA TYR A 104 27.22 -14.17 -6.34
C TYR A 104 26.98 -12.69 -6.02
N MET A 105 25.99 -12.05 -6.64
CA MET A 105 25.62 -10.65 -6.38
C MET A 105 24.44 -10.57 -5.41
N ALA A 106 24.36 -9.46 -4.68
CA ALA A 106 23.19 -9.14 -3.87
C ALA A 106 22.00 -8.76 -4.75
N TYR A 107 20.79 -8.92 -4.22
CA TYR A 107 19.58 -8.45 -4.88
C TYR A 107 19.64 -6.94 -5.11
N GLY A 108 19.25 -6.53 -6.32
CA GLY A 108 19.11 -5.13 -6.68
C GLY A 108 17.78 -4.56 -6.19
N THR A 109 17.56 -3.29 -6.47
CA THR A 109 16.29 -2.62 -6.14
C THR A 109 15.86 -1.70 -7.28
N LYS A 110 14.63 -1.89 -7.76
CA LYS A 110 13.95 -1.02 -8.72
C LYS A 110 13.04 -0.06 -7.97
N LYS A 111 13.31 1.25 -8.04
CA LYS A 111 12.49 2.26 -7.39
C LYS A 111 11.19 2.51 -8.17
N LEU A 112 10.06 2.38 -7.50
CA LEU A 112 8.75 2.78 -8.00
C LEU A 112 8.59 4.27 -7.70
N SER A 113 8.76 5.13 -8.72
CA SER A 113 8.85 6.59 -8.55
C SER A 113 7.50 7.26 -8.24
N PHE A 114 6.93 6.97 -7.07
CA PHE A 114 5.70 7.57 -6.58
C PHE A 114 5.99 8.90 -5.87
N ARG A 115 5.17 9.91 -6.15
CA ARG A 115 5.23 11.23 -5.51
C ARG A 115 4.17 11.32 -4.42
N LYS A 116 4.48 12.06 -3.36
CA LYS A 116 3.50 12.53 -2.38
C LYS A 116 2.34 13.21 -3.11
N PHE A 117 1.11 12.95 -2.67
CA PHE A 117 -0.07 13.61 -3.22
C PHE A 117 -1.06 13.99 -2.12
N THR A 118 -1.87 15.00 -2.41
CA THR A 118 -2.96 15.45 -1.56
C THR A 118 -4.25 15.47 -2.37
N ALA A 119 -5.34 15.04 -1.74
CA ALA A 119 -6.70 15.09 -2.26
C ALA A 119 -7.55 15.97 -1.35
N LYS A 120 -8.38 16.83 -1.95
CA LYS A 120 -9.31 17.70 -1.22
C LYS A 120 -10.66 17.05 -0.94
N THR A 121 -10.98 15.97 -1.65
CA THR A 121 -12.26 15.25 -1.52
C THR A 121 -12.01 13.76 -1.46
N MET A 122 -12.93 13.02 -0.84
CA MET A 122 -12.84 11.56 -0.77
C MET A 122 -12.89 10.90 -2.15
N LYS A 123 -13.65 11.45 -3.10
CA LYS A 123 -13.73 10.94 -4.47
C LYS A 123 -12.40 11.10 -5.23
N ASP A 124 -11.74 12.24 -5.08
CA ASP A 124 -10.41 12.47 -5.66
C ASP A 124 -9.36 11.56 -5.00
N PHE A 125 -9.45 11.36 -3.69
CA PHE A 125 -8.60 10.44 -2.95
C PHE A 125 -8.75 8.99 -3.47
N GLU A 126 -9.97 8.51 -3.58
CA GLU A 126 -10.28 7.16 -4.08
C GLU A 126 -9.73 6.94 -5.50
N LYS A 127 -9.90 7.92 -6.40
CA LYS A 127 -9.34 7.82 -7.74
C LYS A 127 -7.81 7.72 -7.71
N LYS A 128 -7.14 8.64 -6.98
CA LYS A 128 -5.67 8.68 -6.91
C LYS A 128 -5.07 7.43 -6.28
N ILE A 129 -5.72 6.85 -5.27
CA ILE A 129 -5.22 5.61 -4.64
C ILE A 129 -5.40 4.40 -5.57
N LYS A 130 -6.51 4.32 -6.32
CA LYS A 130 -6.67 3.27 -7.34
C LYS A 130 -5.63 3.39 -8.44
N ASP A 131 -5.41 4.60 -8.97
CA ASP A 131 -4.39 4.86 -10.00
C ASP A 131 -2.98 4.49 -9.51
N LEU A 132 -2.68 4.74 -8.23
CA LEU A 132 -1.43 4.32 -7.61
C LEU A 132 -1.29 2.79 -7.60
N PHE A 133 -2.30 2.07 -7.13
CA PHE A 133 -2.24 0.61 -7.02
C PHE A 133 -2.23 -0.08 -8.38
N LEU A 134 -2.88 0.49 -9.40
CA LEU A 134 -2.73 0.04 -10.79
C LEU A 134 -1.28 0.17 -11.28
N LYS A 135 -0.61 1.28 -10.96
CA LYS A 135 0.82 1.46 -11.29
C LYS A 135 1.72 0.48 -10.54
N VAL A 136 1.41 0.18 -9.27
CA VAL A 136 2.12 -0.85 -8.51
C VAL A 136 1.94 -2.21 -9.20
N LYS A 137 0.71 -2.61 -9.50
CA LYS A 137 0.41 -3.88 -10.20
C LYS A 137 1.15 -3.98 -11.53
N SER A 138 1.10 -2.93 -12.36
CA SER A 138 1.81 -2.88 -13.64
C SER A 138 3.32 -3.03 -13.46
N ALA A 139 3.93 -2.33 -12.49
CA ALA A 139 5.37 -2.43 -12.28
C ALA A 139 5.82 -3.82 -11.80
N ILE A 140 4.97 -4.50 -11.02
CA ILE A 140 5.17 -5.89 -10.62
C ILE A 140 5.03 -6.82 -11.82
N GLN A 141 4.02 -6.62 -12.67
CA GLN A 141 3.82 -7.40 -13.88
C GLN A 141 5.02 -7.28 -14.83
N ASP A 142 5.49 -6.06 -15.10
CA ASP A 142 6.65 -5.82 -15.95
C ASP A 142 7.89 -6.57 -15.42
N ALA A 143 8.10 -6.53 -14.11
CA ALA A 143 9.22 -7.20 -13.46
C ALA A 143 9.11 -8.72 -13.53
N LEU A 144 7.90 -9.29 -13.44
CA LEU A 144 7.69 -10.72 -13.66
C LEU A 144 7.96 -11.14 -15.10
N GLU A 145 7.49 -10.35 -16.07
CA GLU A 145 7.66 -10.64 -17.49
C GLU A 145 9.13 -10.56 -17.92
N ASN A 146 9.91 -9.68 -17.29
CA ASN A 146 11.35 -9.58 -17.50
C ASN A 146 12.18 -10.64 -16.75
N GLY A 147 11.56 -11.44 -15.88
CA GLY A 147 12.28 -12.40 -15.03
C GLY A 147 13.07 -11.75 -13.90
N ASP A 148 12.74 -10.51 -13.53
CA ASP A 148 13.40 -9.74 -12.48
C ASP A 148 13.12 -10.31 -11.08
N PHE A 149 12.09 -11.13 -10.87
CA PHE A 149 11.89 -11.89 -9.64
C PHE A 149 10.94 -13.07 -9.88
N ASP A 150 10.85 -13.98 -8.92
CA ASP A 150 9.91 -15.10 -8.94
C ASP A 150 8.95 -15.03 -7.76
N VAL A 151 7.70 -15.39 -8.01
CA VAL A 151 6.70 -15.72 -6.98
C VAL A 151 6.41 -17.21 -7.04
N TYR A 152 6.30 -17.85 -5.88
CA TYR A 152 6.13 -19.30 -5.79
C TYR A 152 4.69 -19.76 -6.04
N SER A 153 3.71 -18.85 -5.94
CA SER A 153 2.28 -19.15 -6.05
C SER A 153 1.76 -18.81 -7.45
N ASP A 154 1.19 -19.81 -8.14
CA ASP A 154 0.56 -19.63 -9.45
C ASP A 154 -0.66 -18.70 -9.35
N GLU A 155 -1.39 -18.73 -8.24
CA GLU A 155 -2.52 -17.83 -7.96
C GLU A 155 -2.08 -16.35 -7.93
N ILE A 156 -0.88 -16.07 -7.43
CA ILE A 156 -0.29 -14.72 -7.46
C ILE A 156 0.10 -14.34 -8.88
N LYS A 157 0.73 -15.25 -9.63
CA LYS A 157 1.11 -14.99 -11.04
C LYS A 157 -0.12 -14.67 -11.89
N GLU A 158 -1.21 -15.43 -11.73
CA GLU A 158 -2.47 -15.19 -12.42
C GLU A 158 -3.11 -13.85 -12.01
N MET A 159 -3.11 -13.52 -10.71
CA MET A 159 -3.60 -12.22 -10.22
C MET A 159 -2.84 -11.05 -10.85
N ILE A 160 -1.52 -11.14 -10.96
CA ILE A 160 -0.71 -10.05 -11.49
C ILE A 160 -0.95 -9.88 -13.00
N LYS A 161 -1.11 -10.99 -13.74
CA LYS A 161 -1.35 -10.98 -15.18
C LYS A 161 -2.79 -10.66 -15.57
N SER A 162 -3.75 -10.78 -14.66
CA SER A 162 -5.15 -10.48 -14.95
C SER A 162 -5.37 -8.99 -15.21
N LYS A 163 -6.14 -8.66 -16.25
CA LYS A 163 -6.59 -7.29 -16.49
C LYS A 163 -7.57 -6.88 -15.37
N VAL A 164 -7.38 -5.67 -14.85
CA VAL A 164 -8.33 -5.01 -13.94
C VAL A 164 -9.42 -4.34 -14.77
#